data_AF-A0A960B7M8-F1
#
_entry.id   AF-A0A960B7M8-F1
#
_cell.length_a   1.000
_cell.length_b   1.000
_cell.length_c   1.000
_cell.angle_alpha   90.00
_cell.angle_beta   90.00
_cell.angle_gamma   90.00
#
_symmetry.space_group_name_H-M   'P 1'
#
loop_
_entity.id
_entity.type
_entity.pdbx_description
1 polymer ?
#
loop_
_entity_poly.entity_id
_entity_poly.type
_entity_poly.pdbx_seq_one_letter_code
_entity_poly.pdbx_strand_id
1 'polypeptide(L)'
;MGGINWTVARRIAVIVVIGALTTLTLGAVSLLQAKRVQAASAHEAEIERALVTLRALDTRASELKFDGLKSVSLADKSVAQADLVDDTGQAADLIAQLQSYDLSAKEKARWDELSTTFDAYTAAVGSMIDDAINNPTAIKDPVARVQAANDITDDAIGSAIDDLQKQADTAANDVDGSITTLTWLIALVGLLGTLLLVGLSTVIARSLVHPIKEAVAMVQEFAQGDLTRRRPATTSGDIGDLERALNASMDSVTDILSSAMQSANAVAATSEQLSASTHEMAAGAEQTASQAGTVANVASEVSQNVETVAAGAEQMGASIREIADSAQEAARVASDAVATVQST
;
A
#
# COMPACT_ATOMS: atom_id res chain seq x y z
N MET A 1 7.46 -18.69 -14.78
CA MET A 1 7.37 -18.44 -13.33
C MET A 1 5.90 -18.19 -13.01
N GLY A 2 5.24 -19.09 -12.29
CA GLY A 2 3.81 -18.95 -11.96
C GLY A 2 3.61 -17.74 -11.05
N GLY A 3 2.99 -16.69 -11.58
CA GLY A 3 2.68 -15.48 -10.81
C GLY A 3 1.70 -15.80 -9.69
N ILE A 4 2.05 -15.39 -8.47
CA ILE A 4 1.24 -15.59 -7.26
C ILE A 4 -0.17 -15.00 -7.50
N ASN A 5 -1.19 -15.85 -7.47
CA ASN A 5 -2.61 -15.50 -7.65
C ASN A 5 -3.15 -14.77 -6.40
N TRP A 6 -2.74 -13.53 -6.17
CA TRP A 6 -3.23 -12.71 -5.06
C TRP A 6 -4.14 -11.58 -5.57
N THR A 7 -5.24 -11.40 -4.84
CA THR A 7 -6.13 -10.24 -4.96
C THR A 7 -5.37 -8.94 -4.62
N VAL A 8 -5.85 -7.81 -5.14
CA VAL A 8 -5.29 -6.48 -4.84
C VAL A 8 -5.30 -6.23 -3.33
N ALA A 9 -6.40 -6.57 -2.66
CA ALA A 9 -6.55 -6.45 -1.22
C ALA A 9 -5.46 -7.22 -0.45
N ARG A 10 -5.15 -8.45 -0.86
CA ARG A 10 -4.12 -9.26 -0.21
C ARG A 10 -2.72 -8.68 -0.40
N ARG A 11 -2.41 -8.14 -1.58
CA ARG A 11 -1.12 -7.45 -1.84
C ARG A 11 -0.95 -6.23 -0.94
N ILE A 12 -1.98 -5.39 -0.84
CA ILE A 12 -1.97 -4.19 0.02
C ILE A 12 -1.87 -4.60 1.49
N ALA A 13 -2.64 -5.59 1.94
CA ALA A 13 -2.61 -6.09 3.31
C ALA A 13 -1.22 -6.56 3.72
N VAL A 14 -0.46 -7.19 2.82
CA VAL A 14 0.92 -7.63 3.11
C VAL A 14 1.86 -6.45 3.36
N ILE A 15 1.77 -5.35 2.60
CA ILE A 15 2.55 -4.12 2.88
C ILE A 15 2.20 -3.58 4.26
N VAL A 16 0.91 -3.47 4.57
CA VAL A 16 0.43 -2.93 5.86
C VAL A 16 0.90 -3.80 7.02
N VAL A 17 0.77 -5.13 6.90
CA VAL A 17 1.22 -6.08 7.92
C VAL A 17 2.73 -6.00 8.13
N ILE A 18 3.53 -5.97 7.06
CA ILE A 18 4.99 -5.84 7.17
C ILE A 18 5.37 -4.50 7.79
N GLY A 19 4.69 -3.41 7.40
CA GLY A 19 4.90 -2.10 8.01
C GLY A 19 4.61 -2.11 9.51
N ALA A 20 3.45 -2.63 9.90
CA ALA A 20 3.06 -2.77 11.31
C ALA A 20 4.05 -3.65 12.09
N LEU A 21 4.46 -4.79 11.54
CA LEU A 21 5.47 -5.67 12.14
C LEU A 21 6.81 -4.95 12.32
N THR A 22 7.24 -4.17 11.34
CA THR A 22 8.47 -3.38 11.41
C THR A 22 8.38 -2.33 12.52
N THR A 23 7.27 -1.62 12.63
CA THR A 23 7.06 -0.65 13.72
C THR A 23 7.04 -1.33 15.09
N LEU A 24 6.37 -2.48 15.20
CA LEU A 24 6.33 -3.27 16.43
C LEU A 24 7.71 -3.80 16.83
N THR A 25 8.52 -4.27 15.87
CA THR A 25 9.88 -4.73 16.17
C THR A 25 10.79 -3.60 16.60
N LEU A 26 10.72 -2.42 15.96
CA LEU A 26 11.43 -1.23 16.43
C LEU A 26 11.01 -0.86 17.87
N GLY A 27 9.71 -0.84 18.15
CA GLY A 27 9.19 -0.56 19.48
C GLY A 27 9.67 -1.56 20.53
N ALA A 28 9.62 -2.85 20.22
CA ALA A 28 10.08 -3.91 21.12
C ALA A 28 11.59 -3.82 21.39
N VAL A 29 12.40 -3.61 20.35
CA VAL A 29 13.87 -3.43 20.49
C VAL A 29 14.18 -2.19 21.33
N SER A 30 13.50 -1.08 21.06
CA SER A 30 13.67 0.16 21.82
C SER A 30 13.34 -0.02 23.29
N LEU A 31 12.20 -0.65 23.63
CA LEU A 31 11.79 -0.88 25.02
C LEU A 31 12.74 -1.84 25.76
N LEU A 32 13.18 -2.93 25.11
CA LEU A 32 14.10 -3.90 25.71
C LEU A 32 15.47 -3.27 26.00
N GLN A 33 16.00 -2.50 25.05
CA GLN A 33 17.29 -1.83 25.22
C GLN A 33 17.20 -0.64 26.18
N ALA A 34 16.09 0.10 26.19
CA ALA A 34 15.88 1.17 27.17
C ALA A 34 15.92 0.63 28.61
N LYS A 35 15.36 -0.56 28.86
CA LYS A 35 15.49 -1.22 30.17
C LYS A 35 16.93 -1.57 30.53
N ARG A 36 17.76 -1.96 29.55
CA ARG A 36 19.19 -2.24 29.79
C ARG A 36 19.97 -0.98 30.12
N VAL A 37 19.75 0.09 29.35
CA VAL A 37 20.36 1.40 29.62
C VAL A 37 19.93 1.90 31.00
N GLN A 38 18.64 1.81 31.34
CA GLN A 38 18.14 2.21 32.66
C GLN A 38 18.79 1.42 33.80
N ALA A 39 18.95 0.11 33.65
CA ALA A 39 19.61 -0.72 34.67
C ALA A 39 21.10 -0.38 34.81
N ALA A 40 21.81 -0.19 33.70
CA ALA A 40 23.22 0.22 33.71
C ALA A 40 23.40 1.60 34.35
N SER A 41 22.57 2.59 33.99
CA SER A 41 22.60 3.93 34.59
C SER A 41 22.22 3.94 36.06
N ALA A 42 21.29 3.07 36.49
CA ALA A 42 20.95 2.94 37.90
C ALA A 42 22.13 2.37 38.72
N HIS A 43 22.84 1.38 38.16
CA HIS A 43 24.02 0.81 38.80
C HIS A 43 25.18 1.82 38.88
N GLU A 44 25.47 2.53 37.80
CA GLU A 44 26.44 3.65 37.78
C GLU A 44 26.11 4.69 38.85
N ALA A 45 24.84 5.08 38.98
CA ALA A 45 24.40 6.06 39.96
C ALA A 45 24.51 5.58 41.43
N GLU A 46 24.43 4.27 41.70
CA GLU A 46 24.71 3.70 43.03
C GLU A 46 26.21 3.78 43.35
N ILE A 47 27.08 3.44 42.39
CA ILE A 47 28.54 3.53 42.55
C ILE A 47 28.97 4.97 42.82
N GLU A 48 28.48 5.94 42.04
CA GLU A 48 28.80 7.36 42.22
C GLU A 48 28.34 7.89 43.59
N ARG A 49 27.15 7.48 44.06
CA ARG A 49 26.67 7.83 45.41
C ARG A 49 27.55 7.23 46.50
N ALA A 50 27.99 5.98 46.34
CA ALA A 50 28.92 5.35 47.27
C ALA A 50 30.28 6.05 47.27
N LEU A 51 30.79 6.45 46.11
CA LEU A 51 32.04 7.19 45.97
C LEU A 51 31.99 8.56 46.67
N VAL A 52 30.89 9.29 46.54
CA VAL A 52 30.66 10.56 47.26
C VAL A 52 30.64 10.32 48.77
N THR A 53 29.93 9.28 49.23
CA THR A 53 29.85 8.93 50.66
C THR A 53 31.21 8.54 51.22
N LEU A 54 32.01 7.82 50.44
CA LEU A 54 33.35 7.40 50.83
C LEU A 54 34.32 8.59 50.92
N ARG A 55 34.21 9.57 50.02
CA ARG A 55 34.95 10.85 50.12
C ARG A 55 34.52 11.69 51.33
N ALA A 56 33.25 11.62 51.71
CA ALA A 56 32.77 12.25 52.95
C ALA A 56 33.37 11.56 54.19
N LEU A 57 33.46 10.22 54.17
CA LEU A 57 34.09 9.44 55.23
C LEU A 57 35.59 9.72 55.35
N ASP A 58 36.30 9.86 54.23
CA ASP A 58 37.70 10.30 54.18
C ASP A 58 37.89 11.67 54.87
N THR A 59 36.97 12.59 54.60
CA THR A 59 36.95 13.91 55.25
C THR A 59 36.73 13.78 56.76
N ARG A 60 35.80 12.93 57.21
CA ARG A 60 35.58 12.66 58.65
C ARG A 60 36.82 12.05 59.30
N ALA A 61 37.54 11.16 58.61
CA ALA A 61 38.77 10.56 59.13
C ALA A 61 39.86 11.61 59.40
N SER A 62 39.96 12.60 58.51
CA SER A 62 40.87 13.75 58.65
C SER A 62 40.48 14.66 59.82
N GLU A 63 39.18 14.87 60.06
CA GLU A 63 38.68 15.68 61.18
C GLU A 63 38.94 14.99 62.53
N LEU A 64 38.70 13.68 62.63
CA LEU A 64 39.07 12.88 63.82
C LEU A 64 40.55 12.96 64.16
N LYS A 65 41.43 12.93 63.14
CA LYS A 65 42.88 13.13 63.33
C LYS A 65 43.15 14.49 63.96
N PHE A 66 42.51 15.51 63.41
CA PHE A 66 42.66 16.89 63.84
C PHE A 66 42.18 17.07 65.29
N ASP A 67 41.06 16.47 65.68
CA ASP A 67 40.54 16.54 67.05
C ASP A 67 41.47 15.87 68.06
N GLY A 68 42.00 14.70 67.72
CA GLY A 68 43.04 14.03 68.49
C GLY A 68 44.23 14.96 68.73
N LEU A 69 44.79 15.56 67.68
CA LEU A 69 45.92 16.49 67.78
C LEU A 69 45.57 17.79 68.55
N LYS A 70 44.39 18.35 68.30
CA LYS A 70 43.86 19.56 68.93
C LYS A 70 43.75 19.36 70.45
N SER A 71 43.33 18.19 70.93
CA SER A 71 43.18 17.87 72.36
C SER A 71 44.44 18.06 73.20
N VAL A 72 45.62 17.90 72.59
CA VAL A 72 46.92 18.10 73.25
C VAL A 72 47.20 19.58 73.52
N SER A 73 46.63 20.47 72.71
CA SER A 73 46.88 21.91 72.76
C SER A 73 45.79 22.73 73.48
N LEU A 74 44.59 22.15 73.65
CA LEU A 74 43.44 22.85 74.24
C LEU A 74 43.57 23.01 75.77
N ALA A 75 43.19 24.19 76.26
CA ALA A 75 43.03 24.46 77.68
C ALA A 75 41.78 23.77 78.26
N ASP A 76 40.67 23.76 77.51
CA ASP A 76 39.47 23.00 77.81
C ASP A 76 39.35 21.83 76.83
N LYS A 77 39.53 20.61 77.34
CA LYS A 77 39.56 19.38 76.55
C LYS A 77 38.18 18.74 76.38
N SER A 78 37.16 19.26 77.05
CA SER A 78 35.78 18.74 76.92
C SER A 78 35.23 18.92 75.51
N VAL A 79 35.68 19.96 74.80
CA VAL A 79 35.34 20.22 73.39
C VAL A 79 35.82 19.10 72.49
N ALA A 80 37.08 18.66 72.63
CA ALA A 80 37.62 17.56 71.81
C ALA A 80 36.91 16.22 72.07
N GLN A 81 36.40 16.00 73.29
CA GLN A 81 35.62 14.80 73.60
C GLN A 81 34.21 14.85 73.00
N ALA A 82 33.60 16.05 72.93
CA ALA A 82 32.32 16.24 72.25
C ALA A 82 32.46 16.09 70.73
N ASP A 83 33.49 16.72 70.14
CA ASP A 83 33.80 16.63 68.70
C ASP A 83 34.04 15.16 68.30
N LEU A 84 34.82 14.39 69.09
CA LEU A 84 35.04 12.95 68.88
C LEU A 84 33.73 12.15 68.81
N VAL A 85 32.78 12.41 69.71
CA VAL A 85 31.50 11.67 69.76
C VAL A 85 30.66 11.98 68.53
N ASP A 86 30.60 13.25 68.11
CA ASP A 86 29.85 13.66 66.92
C ASP A 86 30.47 13.06 65.65
N ASP A 87 31.78 13.22 65.45
CA ASP A 87 32.46 12.73 64.25
C ASP A 87 32.48 11.20 64.15
N THR A 88 32.61 10.50 65.28
CA THR A 88 32.48 9.03 65.33
C THR A 88 31.05 8.59 64.94
N GLY A 89 30.03 9.30 65.43
CA GLY A 89 28.63 9.04 65.07
C GLY A 89 28.38 9.28 63.57
N GLN A 90 28.84 10.41 63.03
CA GLN A 90 28.71 10.73 61.61
C GLN A 90 29.43 9.72 60.72
N ALA A 91 30.63 9.26 61.12
CA ALA A 91 31.35 8.23 60.39
C ALA A 91 30.61 6.89 60.38
N ALA A 92 30.04 6.49 61.53
CA ALA A 92 29.23 5.28 61.61
C ALA A 92 27.98 5.36 60.71
N ASP A 93 27.32 6.52 60.66
CA ASP A 93 26.17 6.77 59.78
C ASP A 93 26.57 6.69 58.30
N LEU A 94 27.72 7.23 57.90
CA LEU A 94 28.25 7.14 56.54
C LEU A 94 28.58 5.68 56.14
N ILE A 95 29.15 4.89 57.05
CA ILE A 95 29.43 3.47 56.82
C ILE A 95 28.13 2.66 56.69
N ALA A 96 27.13 2.95 57.54
CA ALA A 96 25.80 2.35 57.41
C ALA A 96 25.12 2.75 56.09
N GLN A 97 25.31 4.00 55.63
CA GLN A 97 24.84 4.44 54.33
C GLN A 97 25.53 3.67 53.18
N LEU A 98 26.84 3.43 53.26
CA LEU A 98 27.57 2.62 52.28
C LEU A 98 27.01 1.19 52.18
N GLN A 99 26.62 0.58 53.30
CA GLN A 99 25.98 -0.75 53.32
C GLN A 99 24.58 -0.77 52.67
N SER A 100 23.90 0.38 52.61
CA SER A 100 22.55 0.47 52.04
C SER A 100 22.53 0.49 50.51
N TYR A 101 23.65 0.85 49.87
CA TYR A 101 23.74 0.90 48.41
C TYR A 101 23.70 -0.50 47.79
N ASP A 102 23.09 -0.60 46.61
CA ASP A 102 22.95 -1.86 45.88
C ASP A 102 24.23 -2.20 45.09
N LEU A 103 25.30 -2.47 45.85
CA LEU A 103 26.61 -2.87 45.34
C LEU A 103 26.85 -4.37 45.53
N SER A 104 27.92 -4.89 44.92
CA SER A 104 28.22 -6.30 44.96
C SER A 104 28.59 -6.77 46.37
N ALA A 105 28.56 -8.08 46.58
CA ALA A 105 28.96 -8.68 47.85
C ALA A 105 30.42 -8.34 48.23
N LYS A 106 31.28 -8.07 47.24
CA LYS A 106 32.67 -7.66 47.46
C LYS A 106 32.73 -6.28 48.13
N GLU A 107 31.98 -5.30 47.63
CA GLU A 107 31.92 -3.96 48.23
C GLU A 107 31.28 -4.02 49.61
N LYS A 108 30.22 -4.79 49.80
CA LYS A 108 29.57 -4.94 51.12
C LYS A 108 30.55 -5.51 52.17
N ALA A 109 31.31 -6.53 51.82
CA ALA A 109 32.35 -7.06 52.71
C ALA A 109 33.47 -6.04 53.00
N ARG A 110 33.81 -5.19 52.02
CA ARG A 110 34.75 -4.09 52.24
C ARG A 110 34.22 -3.05 53.22
N TRP A 111 32.92 -2.77 53.23
CA TRP A 111 32.32 -1.84 54.20
C TRP A 111 32.37 -2.41 55.62
N ASP A 112 32.23 -3.72 55.79
CA ASP A 112 32.40 -4.37 57.10
C ASP A 112 33.85 -4.28 57.61
N GLU A 113 34.83 -4.48 56.71
CA GLU A 113 36.25 -4.29 57.00
C GLU A 113 36.56 -2.83 57.34
N LEU A 114 35.98 -1.90 56.58
CA LEU A 114 36.15 -0.46 56.80
C LEU A 114 35.58 -0.04 58.15
N SER A 115 34.40 -0.57 58.55
CA SER A 115 33.83 -0.37 59.88
C SER A 115 34.81 -0.79 60.97
N THR A 116 35.41 -1.97 60.84
CA THR A 116 36.37 -2.50 61.83
C THR A 116 37.62 -1.63 61.93
N THR A 117 38.14 -1.17 60.78
CA THR A 117 39.29 -0.27 60.71
C THR A 117 38.97 1.09 61.35
N PHE A 118 37.78 1.63 61.09
CA PHE A 118 37.34 2.91 61.62
C PHE A 118 37.08 2.86 63.14
N ASP A 119 36.56 1.74 63.66
CA ASP A 119 36.43 1.49 65.10
C ASP A 119 37.80 1.50 65.80
N ALA A 120 38.80 0.86 65.20
CA ALA A 120 40.17 0.86 65.73
C ALA A 120 40.78 2.28 65.70
N TYR A 121 40.50 3.04 64.65
CA TYR A 121 40.99 4.40 64.50
C TYR A 121 40.36 5.38 65.51
N THR A 122 39.03 5.38 65.62
CA THR A 122 38.30 6.20 66.60
C THR A 122 38.69 5.85 68.03
N ALA A 123 38.93 4.56 68.34
CA ALA A 123 39.45 4.14 69.64
C ALA A 123 40.86 4.69 69.93
N ALA A 124 41.75 4.73 68.92
CA ALA A 124 43.08 5.33 69.06
C ALA A 124 43.02 6.83 69.31
N VAL A 125 42.14 7.55 68.59
CA VAL A 125 41.89 8.99 68.80
C VAL A 125 41.30 9.24 70.19
N GLY A 126 40.32 8.44 70.61
CA GLY A 126 39.73 8.50 71.94
C GLY A 126 40.75 8.29 73.06
N SER A 127 41.60 7.25 72.94
CA SER A 127 42.68 7.01 73.90
C SER A 127 43.66 8.19 73.97
N MET A 128 43.94 8.86 72.84
CA MET A 128 44.80 10.04 72.82
C MET A 128 44.16 11.24 73.54
N ILE A 129 42.86 11.46 73.36
CA ILE A 129 42.11 12.50 74.06
C ILE A 129 42.08 12.22 75.57
N ASP A 130 41.82 10.97 75.97
CA ASP A 130 41.83 10.54 77.37
C ASP A 130 43.22 10.70 78.01
N ASP A 131 44.28 10.36 77.29
CA ASP A 131 45.67 10.56 77.74
C ASP A 131 46.00 12.06 77.86
N ALA A 132 45.51 12.91 76.95
CA ALA A 132 45.69 14.35 77.05
C ALA A 132 44.98 14.94 78.28
N ILE A 133 43.84 14.37 78.70
CA ILE A 133 43.11 14.77 79.90
C ILE A 133 43.85 14.31 81.17
N ASN A 134 44.25 13.04 81.22
CA ASN A 134 44.75 12.41 82.44
C ASN A 134 46.27 12.49 82.64
N ASN A 135 47.05 12.63 81.56
CA ASN A 135 48.52 12.65 81.58
C ASN A 135 49.11 13.61 80.52
N PRO A 136 48.95 14.93 80.69
CA PRO A 136 49.24 15.94 79.67
C PRO A 136 50.72 16.05 79.24
N THR A 137 51.65 15.40 79.95
CA THR A 137 53.10 15.42 79.63
C THR A 137 53.55 14.29 78.70
N ALA A 138 52.72 13.26 78.46
CA ALA A 138 53.09 12.06 77.71
C ALA A 138 52.60 12.07 76.25
N ILE A 139 53.07 13.02 75.44
CA ILE A 139 52.45 13.34 74.13
C ILE A 139 52.92 12.44 72.96
N LYS A 140 54.15 11.91 72.99
CA LYS A 140 54.76 11.25 71.81
C LYS A 140 54.13 9.89 71.45
N ASP A 141 53.80 9.09 72.45
CA ASP A 141 53.26 7.73 72.26
C ASP A 141 51.81 7.74 71.74
N PRO A 142 50.89 8.59 72.27
CA PRO A 142 49.55 8.75 71.70
C PRO A 142 49.54 9.21 70.24
N VAL A 143 50.38 10.17 69.87
CA VAL A 143 50.47 10.65 68.47
C VAL A 143 50.93 9.54 67.51
N ALA A 144 51.90 8.72 67.93
CA ALA A 144 52.37 7.60 67.10
C ALA A 144 51.28 6.53 66.89
N ARG A 145 50.48 6.23 67.93
CA ARG A 145 49.34 5.29 67.82
C ARG A 145 48.26 5.81 66.88
N VAL A 146 47.86 7.08 67.01
CA VAL A 146 46.87 7.70 66.11
C VAL A 146 47.40 7.77 64.68
N GLN A 147 48.67 8.10 64.48
CA GLN A 147 49.27 8.10 63.14
C GLN A 147 49.23 6.69 62.50
N ALA A 148 49.61 5.65 63.24
CA ALA A 148 49.57 4.28 62.72
C ALA A 148 48.15 3.82 62.37
N ALA A 149 47.15 4.15 63.20
CA ALA A 149 45.75 3.83 62.93
C ALA A 149 45.17 4.66 61.77
N ASN A 150 45.58 5.93 61.65
CA ASN A 150 45.25 6.79 60.52
C ASN A 150 45.82 6.22 59.22
N ASP A 151 47.08 5.77 59.19
CA ASP A 151 47.69 5.23 57.97
C ASP A 151 46.94 3.99 57.46
N ILE A 152 46.52 3.09 58.35
CA ILE A 152 45.70 1.92 57.99
C ILE A 152 44.32 2.36 57.44
N THR A 153 43.71 3.37 58.04
CA THR A 153 42.39 3.87 57.63
C THR A 153 42.47 4.61 56.30
N ASP A 154 43.48 5.45 56.11
CA ASP A 154 43.78 6.19 54.88
C ASP A 154 44.02 5.23 53.71
N ASP A 155 44.85 4.20 53.91
CA ASP A 155 45.09 3.15 52.92
C ASP A 155 43.79 2.39 52.55
N ALA A 156 42.97 2.06 53.55
CA ALA A 156 41.71 1.35 53.33
C ALA A 156 40.67 2.19 52.57
N ILE A 157 40.49 3.47 52.95
CA ILE A 157 39.59 4.41 52.27
C ILE A 157 40.11 4.72 50.88
N GLY A 158 41.40 5.04 50.74
CA GLY A 158 42.04 5.34 49.46
C GLY A 158 41.92 4.19 48.46
N SER A 159 42.21 2.96 48.91
CA SER A 159 42.04 1.76 48.08
C SER A 159 40.57 1.55 47.67
N ALA A 160 39.64 1.83 48.57
CA ALA A 160 38.21 1.73 48.30
C ALA A 160 37.74 2.79 47.28
N ILE A 161 38.24 4.03 47.38
CA ILE A 161 37.97 5.13 46.44
C ILE A 161 38.50 4.77 45.06
N ASP A 162 39.75 4.31 44.97
CA ASP A 162 40.39 3.93 43.70
C ASP A 162 39.64 2.79 42.99
N ASP A 163 39.19 1.79 43.74
CA ASP A 163 38.43 0.66 43.19
C ASP A 163 37.02 1.09 42.76
N LEU A 164 36.31 1.89 43.56
CA LEU A 164 34.99 2.42 43.18
C LEU A 164 35.09 3.37 41.98
N GLN A 165 36.13 4.20 41.88
CA GLN A 165 36.34 5.08 40.73
C GLN A 165 36.56 4.26 39.45
N LYS A 166 37.36 3.18 39.50
CA LYS A 166 37.52 2.27 38.35
C LYS A 166 36.21 1.58 37.97
N GLN A 167 35.39 1.23 38.96
CA GLN A 167 34.06 0.66 38.72
C GLN A 167 33.11 1.70 38.12
N ALA A 168 33.14 2.95 38.57
CA ALA A 168 32.36 4.05 38.00
C ALA A 168 32.73 4.28 36.53
N ASP A 169 34.02 4.37 36.22
CA ASP A 169 34.51 4.52 34.84
C ASP A 169 34.07 3.34 33.96
N THR A 170 34.09 2.11 34.49
CA THR A 170 33.62 0.92 33.77
C THR A 170 32.11 0.95 33.55
N ALA A 171 31.34 1.31 34.58
CA ALA A 171 29.88 1.42 34.51
C ALA A 171 29.44 2.52 33.52
N ALA A 172 30.11 3.67 33.52
CA ALA A 172 29.89 4.76 32.56
C ALA A 172 30.14 4.28 31.12
N ASN A 173 31.25 3.58 30.88
CA ASN A 173 31.54 2.98 29.56
C ASN A 173 30.49 1.93 29.15
N ASP A 174 29.96 1.15 30.09
CA ASP A 174 28.89 0.17 29.83
C ASP A 174 27.56 0.85 29.47
N VAL A 175 27.25 2.00 30.09
CA VAL A 175 26.11 2.84 29.73
C VAL A 175 26.27 3.37 28.31
N ASP A 176 27.42 3.97 27.99
CA ASP A 176 27.71 4.50 26.64
C ASP A 176 27.69 3.39 25.57
N GLY A 177 28.25 2.22 25.88
CA GLY A 177 28.21 1.04 25.02
C GLY A 177 26.80 0.53 24.79
N SER A 178 25.95 0.55 25.83
CA SER A 178 24.54 0.17 25.74
C SER A 178 23.73 1.16 24.88
N ILE A 179 23.97 2.47 25.02
CA ILE A 179 23.36 3.53 24.21
C ILE A 179 23.81 3.41 22.74
N THR A 180 25.10 3.17 22.50
CA THR A 180 25.64 2.98 21.15
C THR A 180 25.03 1.76 20.48
N THR A 181 24.93 0.64 21.21
CA THR A 181 24.30 -0.59 20.73
C THR A 181 22.81 -0.38 20.42
N LEU A 182 22.08 0.34 21.28
CA LEU A 182 20.69 0.73 21.05
C LEU A 182 20.53 1.53 19.75
N THR A 183 21.38 2.54 19.55
CA THR A 183 21.36 3.42 18.38
C THR A 183 21.58 2.62 17.09
N TRP A 184 22.58 1.75 17.05
CA TRP A 184 22.88 0.92 15.88
C TRP A 184 21.80 -0.13 15.59
N LEU A 185 21.21 -0.74 16.62
CA LEU A 185 20.11 -1.69 16.43
C LEU A 185 18.86 -1.02 15.86
N ILE A 186 18.48 0.15 16.37
CA ILE A 186 17.35 0.93 15.82
C ILE A 186 17.64 1.31 14.37
N ALA A 187 18.84 1.83 14.09
CA ALA A 187 19.23 2.22 12.73
C ALA A 187 19.20 1.03 11.76
N LEU A 188 19.72 -0.14 12.17
CA LEU A 188 19.76 -1.34 11.36
C LEU A 188 18.34 -1.89 11.08
N VAL A 189 17.52 -2.05 12.11
CA VAL A 189 16.14 -2.56 11.95
C VAL A 189 15.30 -1.57 11.14
N GLY A 190 15.45 -0.26 11.39
CA GLY A 190 14.79 0.78 10.61
C GLY A 190 15.19 0.77 9.14
N LEU A 191 16.49 0.63 8.84
CA LEU A 191 16.99 0.55 7.47
C LEU A 191 16.47 -0.71 6.75
N LEU A 192 16.59 -1.88 7.37
CA LEU A 192 16.12 -3.14 6.79
C LEU A 192 14.61 -3.13 6.56
N GLY A 193 13.84 -2.60 7.52
CA GLY A 193 12.40 -2.43 7.39
C GLY A 193 12.03 -1.49 6.24
N THR A 194 12.74 -0.35 6.11
CA THR A 194 12.54 0.60 5.01
C THR A 194 12.87 -0.02 3.65
N LEU A 195 14.01 -0.69 3.53
CA LEU A 195 14.42 -1.36 2.29
C LEU A 195 13.41 -2.44 1.87
N LEU A 196 12.92 -3.22 2.83
CA LEU A 196 11.91 -4.25 2.59
C LEU A 196 10.60 -3.62 2.10
N LEU A 197 10.13 -2.55 2.76
CA LEU A 197 8.90 -1.84 2.36
C LEU A 197 9.04 -1.18 0.99
N VAL A 198 10.16 -0.53 0.70
CA VAL A 198 10.42 0.10 -0.62
C VAL A 198 10.48 -0.97 -1.71
N GLY A 199 11.21 -2.06 -1.48
CA GLY A 199 11.31 -3.17 -2.41
C GLY A 199 9.94 -3.78 -2.73
N LEU A 200 9.18 -4.11 -1.68
CA LEU A 200 7.85 -4.70 -1.83
C LEU A 200 6.85 -3.73 -2.47
N SER A 201 6.87 -2.46 -2.07
CA SER A 201 6.01 -1.42 -2.66
C SER A 201 6.30 -1.26 -4.15
N THR A 202 7.57 -1.32 -4.56
CA THR A 202 7.95 -1.22 -5.98
C THR A 202 7.45 -2.42 -6.78
N VAL A 203 7.57 -3.64 -6.23
CA VAL A 203 7.04 -4.85 -6.87
C VAL A 203 5.53 -4.79 -7.01
N ILE A 204 4.82 -4.39 -5.95
CA ILE A 204 3.36 -4.29 -5.96
C ILE A 204 2.89 -3.18 -6.91
N ALA A 205 3.53 -2.01 -6.88
CA ALA A 205 3.23 -0.92 -7.81
C ALA A 205 3.40 -1.36 -9.26
N ARG A 206 4.48 -2.06 -9.61
CA ARG A 206 4.65 -2.63 -10.96
C ARG A 206 3.58 -3.67 -11.30
N SER A 207 3.18 -4.49 -10.34
CA SER A 207 2.17 -5.55 -10.54
C SER A 207 0.71 -5.05 -10.65
N LEU A 208 0.45 -3.80 -10.27
CA LEU A 208 -0.90 -3.20 -10.23
C LEU A 208 -0.99 -2.00 -11.17
N VAL A 209 -0.14 -0.99 -10.95
CA VAL A 209 -0.22 0.30 -11.66
C VAL A 209 0.07 0.13 -13.15
N HIS A 210 1.03 -0.72 -13.50
CA HIS A 210 1.38 -0.91 -14.91
C HIS A 210 0.24 -1.60 -15.69
N PRO A 211 -0.28 -2.78 -15.29
CA PRO A 211 -1.45 -3.38 -15.96
C PRO A 211 -2.68 -2.48 -16.01
N ILE A 212 -2.96 -1.73 -14.93
CA ILE A 212 -4.10 -0.79 -14.91
C ILE A 212 -3.90 0.31 -15.97
N LYS A 213 -2.69 0.87 -16.08
CA LYS A 213 -2.38 1.87 -17.13
C LYS A 213 -2.54 1.28 -18.53
N GLU A 214 -2.15 0.02 -18.73
CA GLU A 214 -2.34 -0.66 -20.01
C GLU A 214 -3.82 -0.92 -20.32
N ALA A 215 -4.62 -1.33 -19.34
CA ALA A 215 -6.06 -1.48 -19.50
C ALA A 215 -6.74 -0.14 -19.86
N VAL A 216 -6.34 0.95 -19.21
CA VAL A 216 -6.81 2.31 -19.55
C VAL A 216 -6.44 2.69 -20.98
N ALA A 217 -5.19 2.44 -21.41
CA ALA A 217 -4.76 2.72 -22.78
C ALA A 217 -5.58 1.92 -23.81
N MET A 218 -5.86 0.64 -23.52
CA MET A 218 -6.67 -0.21 -24.39
C MET A 218 -8.12 0.31 -24.52
N VAL A 219 -8.72 0.77 -23.42
CA VAL A 219 -10.05 1.40 -23.46
C VAL A 219 -10.03 2.71 -24.24
N GLN A 220 -8.96 3.49 -24.17
CA GLN A 220 -8.81 4.72 -24.94
C GLN A 220 -8.66 4.47 -26.45
N GLU A 221 -7.94 3.42 -26.85
CA GLU A 221 -7.85 2.97 -28.25
C GLU A 221 -9.21 2.48 -28.76
N PHE A 222 -9.90 1.68 -27.95
CA PHE A 222 -11.27 1.25 -28.22
C PHE A 222 -12.24 2.42 -28.41
N ALA A 223 -12.15 3.44 -27.56
CA ALA A 223 -12.97 4.65 -27.68
C ALA A 223 -12.68 5.48 -28.96
N GLN A 224 -11.50 5.30 -29.56
CA GLN A 224 -11.13 5.91 -30.85
C GLN A 224 -11.55 5.06 -32.06
N GLY A 225 -12.18 3.89 -31.84
CA GLY A 225 -12.64 2.99 -32.88
C GLY A 225 -11.62 1.94 -33.33
N ASP A 226 -10.44 1.86 -32.69
CA ASP A 226 -9.49 0.77 -32.95
C ASP A 226 -9.88 -0.46 -32.12
N LEU A 227 -10.53 -1.42 -32.79
CA LEU A 227 -10.94 -2.71 -32.22
C LEU A 227 -9.96 -3.83 -32.53
N THR A 228 -8.78 -3.53 -33.07
CA THR A 228 -7.82 -4.57 -33.50
C THR A 228 -6.78 -4.86 -32.43
N ARG A 229 -6.54 -3.90 -31.52
CA ARG A 229 -5.63 -4.06 -30.40
C ARG A 229 -6.24 -4.96 -29.34
N ARG A 230 -5.63 -6.14 -29.14
CA ARG A 230 -5.89 -7.03 -28.01
C ARG A 230 -4.63 -7.12 -27.16
N ARG A 231 -4.78 -7.23 -25.84
CA ARG A 231 -3.66 -7.61 -24.98
C ARG A 231 -3.93 -8.94 -24.28
N PRO A 232 -2.96 -9.87 -24.30
CA PRO A 232 -3.10 -11.13 -23.59
C PRO A 232 -3.24 -10.86 -22.09
N ALA A 233 -4.20 -11.55 -21.45
CA ALA A 233 -4.36 -11.52 -20.01
C ALA A 233 -3.20 -12.27 -19.35
N THR A 234 -2.06 -11.60 -19.20
CA THR A 234 -0.83 -12.18 -18.63
C THR A 234 -0.79 -12.06 -17.11
N THR A 235 -1.64 -11.20 -16.54
CA THR A 235 -1.72 -10.99 -15.11
C THR A 235 -2.64 -12.01 -14.45
N SER A 236 -2.31 -12.41 -13.23
CA SER A 236 -3.08 -13.34 -12.42
C SER A 236 -3.82 -12.59 -11.28
N GLY A 237 -4.92 -13.14 -10.76
CA GLY A 237 -5.84 -12.48 -9.81
C GLY A 237 -6.74 -11.41 -10.45
N ASP A 238 -7.23 -10.47 -9.63
CA ASP A 238 -8.25 -9.46 -10.00
C ASP A 238 -7.91 -8.64 -11.26
N ILE A 239 -6.62 -8.34 -11.47
CA ILE A 239 -6.15 -7.62 -12.66
C ILE A 239 -6.27 -8.49 -13.92
N GLY A 240 -5.98 -9.79 -13.80
CA GLY A 240 -6.19 -10.73 -14.89
C GLY A 240 -7.67 -10.92 -15.22
N ASP A 241 -8.55 -10.89 -14.20
CA ASP A 241 -10.01 -10.91 -14.41
C ASP A 241 -10.47 -9.66 -15.17
N LEU A 242 -9.94 -8.48 -14.83
CA LEU A 242 -10.19 -7.24 -15.57
C LEU A 242 -9.73 -7.33 -17.04
N GLU A 243 -8.51 -7.81 -17.29
CA GLU A 243 -7.97 -8.00 -18.64
C GLU A 243 -8.84 -8.96 -19.48
N ARG A 244 -9.29 -10.08 -18.88
CA ARG A 244 -10.18 -11.04 -19.55
C ARG A 244 -11.55 -10.45 -19.85
N ALA A 245 -12.16 -9.77 -18.89
CA ALA A 245 -13.47 -9.13 -19.07
C ALA A 245 -13.44 -8.04 -20.14
N LEU A 246 -12.35 -7.26 -20.21
CA LEU A 246 -12.17 -6.23 -21.22
C LEU A 246 -12.06 -6.84 -22.63
N ASN A 247 -11.23 -7.87 -22.81
CA ASN A 247 -11.11 -8.57 -24.09
C ASN A 247 -12.46 -9.17 -24.54
N ALA A 248 -13.18 -9.86 -23.65
CA ALA A 248 -14.49 -10.42 -23.95
C ALA A 248 -15.51 -9.34 -24.37
N SER A 249 -15.44 -8.16 -23.76
CA SER A 249 -16.29 -7.01 -24.13
C SER A 249 -15.96 -6.49 -25.53
N MET A 250 -14.68 -6.43 -25.89
CA MET A 250 -14.26 -6.02 -27.23
C MET A 250 -14.68 -7.03 -28.30
N ASP A 251 -14.56 -8.33 -28.02
CA ASP A 251 -14.99 -9.38 -28.94
C ASP A 251 -16.49 -9.27 -29.22
N SER A 252 -17.31 -9.06 -28.19
CA SER A 252 -18.75 -8.85 -28.36
C SER A 252 -19.07 -7.63 -29.23
N VAL A 253 -18.33 -6.53 -29.10
CA VAL A 253 -18.52 -5.33 -29.94
C VAL A 253 -18.07 -5.59 -31.38
N THR A 254 -16.96 -6.29 -31.59
CA THR A 254 -16.48 -6.69 -32.92
C THR A 254 -17.50 -7.59 -33.62
N ASP A 255 -18.15 -8.52 -32.91
CA ASP A 255 -19.18 -9.41 -33.47
C ASP A 255 -20.44 -8.63 -33.89
N ILE A 256 -20.87 -7.67 -33.07
CA ILE A 256 -22.02 -6.79 -33.38
C ILE A 256 -21.73 -5.97 -34.64
N LEU A 257 -20.54 -5.36 -34.74
CA LEU A 257 -20.16 -4.57 -35.92
C LEU A 257 -20.02 -5.43 -37.18
N SER A 258 -19.49 -6.64 -37.05
CA SER A 258 -19.39 -7.60 -38.17
C SER A 258 -20.77 -7.98 -38.70
N SER A 259 -21.72 -8.24 -37.80
CA SER A 259 -23.12 -8.53 -38.14
C SER A 259 -23.82 -7.33 -38.80
N ALA A 260 -23.54 -6.11 -38.33
CA ALA A 260 -24.04 -4.88 -38.92
C ALA A 260 -23.49 -4.67 -40.35
N MET A 261 -22.20 -4.90 -40.58
CA MET A 261 -21.58 -4.82 -41.90
C MET A 261 -22.18 -5.86 -42.86
N GLN A 262 -22.40 -7.09 -42.41
CA GLN A 262 -23.02 -8.12 -43.23
C GLN A 262 -24.46 -7.73 -43.63
N SER A 263 -25.23 -7.17 -42.69
CA SER A 263 -26.58 -6.68 -42.96
C SER A 263 -26.57 -5.50 -43.94
N ALA A 264 -25.65 -4.55 -43.79
CA ALA A 264 -25.50 -3.41 -44.71
C ALA A 264 -25.15 -3.87 -46.14
N ASN A 265 -24.25 -4.86 -46.29
CA ASN A 265 -23.92 -5.45 -47.58
C ASN A 265 -25.11 -6.17 -48.22
N ALA A 266 -25.91 -6.90 -47.42
CA ALA A 266 -27.12 -7.55 -47.92
C ALA A 266 -28.16 -6.52 -48.40
N VAL A 267 -28.32 -5.42 -47.67
CA VAL A 267 -29.18 -4.30 -48.09
C VAL A 267 -28.68 -3.69 -49.39
N ALA A 268 -27.37 -3.40 -49.51
CA ALA A 268 -26.77 -2.85 -50.72
C ALA A 268 -27.00 -3.75 -51.95
N ALA A 269 -26.74 -5.05 -51.82
CA ALA A 269 -26.98 -6.02 -52.90
C ALA A 269 -28.47 -6.11 -53.28
N THR A 270 -29.36 -6.08 -52.29
CA THR A 270 -30.82 -6.08 -52.54
C THR A 270 -31.25 -4.80 -53.26
N SER A 271 -30.67 -3.64 -52.91
CA SER A 271 -30.92 -2.37 -53.61
C SER A 271 -30.43 -2.39 -55.06
N GLU A 272 -29.29 -3.00 -55.35
CA GLU A 272 -28.80 -3.20 -56.73
C GLU A 272 -29.75 -4.09 -57.54
N GLN A 273 -30.19 -5.21 -56.96
CA GLN A 273 -31.16 -6.11 -57.61
C GLN A 273 -32.50 -5.41 -57.86
N LEU A 274 -33.00 -4.63 -56.89
CA LEU A 274 -34.22 -3.84 -57.05
C LEU A 274 -34.09 -2.79 -58.17
N SER A 275 -32.93 -2.15 -58.28
CA SER A 275 -32.65 -1.19 -59.36
C SER A 275 -32.71 -1.87 -60.73
N ALA A 276 -32.10 -3.06 -60.87
CA ALA A 276 -32.12 -3.86 -62.08
C ALA A 276 -33.55 -4.30 -62.45
N SER A 277 -34.32 -4.84 -61.50
CA SER A 277 -35.73 -5.21 -61.75
C SER A 277 -36.59 -4.00 -62.11
N THR A 278 -36.31 -2.83 -61.56
CA THR A 278 -37.01 -1.59 -61.92
C THR A 278 -36.71 -1.18 -63.38
N HIS A 279 -35.47 -1.36 -63.85
CA HIS A 279 -35.11 -1.14 -65.26
C HIS A 279 -35.80 -2.11 -66.21
N GLU A 280 -35.84 -3.40 -65.87
CA GLU A 280 -36.56 -4.41 -66.66
C GLU A 280 -38.06 -4.11 -66.73
N MET A 281 -38.66 -3.71 -65.61
CA MET A 281 -40.07 -3.32 -65.55
C MET A 281 -40.36 -2.09 -66.41
N ALA A 282 -39.46 -1.09 -66.41
CA ALA A 282 -39.59 0.08 -67.28
C ALA A 282 -39.54 -0.31 -68.77
N ALA A 283 -38.58 -1.16 -69.16
CA ALA A 283 -38.49 -1.67 -70.53
C ALA A 283 -39.72 -2.50 -70.93
N GLY A 284 -40.23 -3.36 -70.04
CA GLY A 284 -41.45 -4.12 -70.26
C GLY A 284 -42.70 -3.25 -70.41
N ALA A 285 -42.77 -2.15 -69.64
CA ALA A 285 -43.85 -1.16 -69.77
C ALA A 285 -43.78 -0.43 -71.12
N GLU A 286 -42.59 -0.05 -71.60
CA GLU A 286 -42.39 0.55 -72.93
C GLU A 286 -42.82 -0.41 -74.05
N GLN A 287 -42.43 -1.68 -73.96
CA GLN A 287 -42.85 -2.70 -74.94
C GLN A 287 -44.37 -2.91 -74.92
N THR A 288 -44.98 -2.96 -73.74
CA THR A 288 -46.44 -3.09 -73.60
C THR A 288 -47.16 -1.89 -74.21
N ALA A 289 -46.66 -0.66 -74.01
CA ALA A 289 -47.21 0.54 -74.61
C ALA A 289 -47.12 0.49 -76.16
N SER A 290 -46.00 0.02 -76.71
CA SER A 290 -45.83 -0.17 -78.15
C SER A 290 -46.80 -1.22 -78.73
N GLN A 291 -46.97 -2.35 -78.04
CA GLN A 291 -47.92 -3.39 -78.41
C GLN A 291 -49.36 -2.85 -78.39
N ALA A 292 -49.73 -2.09 -77.36
CA ALA A 292 -51.04 -1.46 -77.26
C ALA A 292 -51.29 -0.47 -78.42
N GLY A 293 -50.26 0.28 -78.84
CA GLY A 293 -50.32 1.13 -80.03
C GLY A 293 -50.56 0.33 -81.32
N THR A 294 -49.87 -0.80 -81.49
CA THR A 294 -50.10 -1.71 -82.62
C THR A 294 -51.52 -2.28 -82.62
N VAL A 295 -52.02 -2.72 -81.46
CA VAL A 295 -53.39 -3.24 -81.31
C VAL A 295 -54.42 -2.16 -81.65
N ALA A 296 -54.20 -0.91 -81.21
CA ALA A 296 -55.08 0.20 -81.55
C ALA A 296 -55.13 0.45 -83.07
N ASN A 297 -53.98 0.37 -83.76
CA ASN A 297 -53.93 0.48 -85.22
C ASN A 297 -54.70 -0.66 -85.91
N VAL A 298 -54.49 -1.90 -85.49
CA VAL A 298 -55.22 -3.06 -86.04
C VAL A 298 -56.73 -2.93 -85.78
N ALA A 299 -57.13 -2.49 -84.59
CA ALA A 299 -58.54 -2.25 -84.28
C ALA A 299 -59.15 -1.17 -85.20
N SER A 300 -58.39 -0.12 -85.52
CA SER A 300 -58.80 0.91 -86.49
C SER A 300 -58.99 0.32 -87.89
N GLU A 301 -58.06 -0.52 -88.35
CA GLU A 301 -58.16 -1.18 -89.66
C GLU A 301 -59.33 -2.16 -89.73
N VAL A 302 -59.54 -2.96 -88.67
CA VAL A 302 -60.71 -3.83 -88.54
C VAL A 302 -62.00 -3.02 -88.59
N SER A 303 -62.08 -1.89 -87.87
CA SER A 303 -63.25 -1.01 -87.92
C SER A 303 -63.54 -0.52 -89.34
N GLN A 304 -62.50 -0.14 -90.10
CA GLN A 304 -62.64 0.32 -91.48
C GLN A 304 -63.05 -0.82 -92.44
N ASN A 305 -62.55 -2.03 -92.22
CA ASN A 305 -62.99 -3.22 -92.94
C ASN A 305 -64.44 -3.56 -92.64
N VAL A 306 -64.88 -3.46 -91.38
CA VAL A 306 -66.29 -3.65 -90.99
C VAL A 306 -67.19 -2.62 -91.68
N GLU A 307 -66.76 -1.35 -91.76
CA GLU A 307 -67.49 -0.30 -92.49
C GLU A 307 -67.58 -0.62 -93.99
N THR A 308 -66.50 -1.12 -94.59
CA THR A 308 -66.48 -1.57 -95.99
C THR A 308 -67.42 -2.75 -96.22
N VAL A 309 -67.43 -3.73 -95.32
CA VAL A 309 -68.34 -4.88 -95.38
C VAL A 309 -69.79 -4.44 -95.22
N ALA A 310 -70.07 -3.51 -94.30
CA ALA A 310 -71.41 -2.95 -94.14
C ALA A 310 -71.89 -2.26 -95.41
N ALA A 311 -71.06 -1.42 -96.05
CA ALA A 311 -71.36 -0.81 -97.34
C ALA A 311 -71.60 -1.86 -98.45
N GLY A 312 -70.79 -2.91 -98.49
CA GLY A 312 -70.98 -4.03 -99.42
C GLY A 312 -72.29 -4.79 -99.19
N ALA A 313 -72.68 -5.01 -97.93
CA ALA A 313 -73.95 -5.62 -97.56
C ALA A 313 -75.15 -4.74 -97.94
N GLU A 314 -75.05 -3.41 -97.78
CA GLU A 314 -76.07 -2.47 -98.24
C GLU A 314 -76.24 -2.51 -99.76
N GLN A 315 -75.14 -2.51 -100.52
CA GLN A 315 -75.16 -2.63 -101.97
C GLN A 315 -75.76 -3.97 -102.41
N MET A 316 -75.36 -5.08 -101.77
CA MET A 316 -75.94 -6.39 -102.02
C MET A 316 -77.44 -6.43 -101.71
N GLY A 317 -77.86 -5.79 -100.61
CA GLY A 317 -79.28 -5.62 -100.27
C GLY A 317 -80.06 -4.77 -101.28
N ALA A 318 -79.41 -3.83 -101.97
CA ALA A 318 -79.99 -3.09 -103.09
C ALA A 318 -80.12 -3.98 -104.34
N SER A 319 -79.08 -4.73 -104.70
CA SER A 319 -79.14 -5.68 -105.83
C SER A 319 -80.15 -6.80 -105.61
N ILE A 320 -80.32 -7.31 -104.39
CA ILE A 320 -81.36 -8.30 -104.07
C ILE A 320 -82.76 -7.71 -104.30
N ARG A 321 -82.98 -6.45 -103.90
CA ARG A 321 -84.25 -5.75 -104.18
C ARG A 321 -84.48 -5.59 -105.69
N GLU A 322 -83.45 -5.21 -106.44
CA GLU A 322 -83.52 -5.08 -107.90
C GLU A 322 -83.77 -6.42 -108.61
N ILE A 323 -83.14 -7.51 -108.14
CA ILE A 323 -83.40 -8.88 -108.63
C ILE A 323 -84.83 -9.29 -108.30
N ALA A 324 -85.31 -9.01 -107.09
CA ALA A 324 -86.69 -9.31 -106.69
C ALA A 324 -87.68 -8.56 -107.59
N ASP A 325 -87.47 -7.25 -107.83
CA ASP A 325 -88.27 -6.45 -108.76
C ASP A 325 -88.21 -7.02 -110.18
N SER A 326 -87.03 -7.38 -110.67
CA SER A 326 -86.84 -7.98 -112.01
C SER A 326 -87.51 -9.35 -112.14
N ALA A 327 -87.42 -10.20 -111.11
CA ALA A 327 -88.06 -11.50 -111.06
C ALA A 327 -89.58 -11.38 -110.99
N GLN A 328 -90.09 -10.38 -110.27
CA GLN A 328 -91.51 -10.08 -110.18
C GLN A 328 -92.05 -9.52 -111.51
N GLU A 329 -91.28 -8.69 -112.19
CA GLU A 329 -91.59 -8.23 -113.54
C GLU A 329 -91.54 -9.38 -114.56
N ALA A 330 -90.53 -10.25 -114.48
CA ALA A 330 -90.45 -11.45 -115.32
C ALA A 330 -91.65 -12.40 -115.08
N ALA A 331 -92.07 -12.58 -113.82
CA ALA A 331 -93.27 -13.33 -113.48
C ALA A 331 -94.55 -12.68 -114.03
N ARG A 332 -94.63 -11.34 -114.00
CA ARG A 332 -95.73 -10.58 -114.61
C ARG A 332 -95.78 -10.78 -116.13
N VAL A 333 -94.64 -10.64 -116.82
CA VAL A 333 -94.52 -10.89 -118.27
C VAL A 333 -94.86 -12.34 -118.62
N ALA A 334 -94.40 -13.32 -117.83
CA ALA A 334 -94.75 -14.72 -118.02
C ALA A 334 -96.26 -14.97 -117.83
N SER A 335 -96.88 -14.32 -116.83
CA SER A 335 -98.33 -14.37 -116.61
C SER A 335 -99.11 -13.75 -117.78
N ASP A 336 -98.68 -12.58 -118.28
CA ASP A 336 -99.27 -11.91 -119.45
C ASP A 336 -99.12 -12.78 -120.71
N ALA A 337 -97.98 -13.45 -120.88
CA ALA A 337 -97.74 -14.39 -121.99
C ALA A 337 -98.67 -15.62 -121.92
N VAL A 338 -98.85 -16.21 -120.73
CA VAL A 338 -99.81 -17.32 -120.52
C VAL A 338 -101.24 -16.88 -120.80
N ALA A 339 -101.63 -15.69 -120.35
CA ALA A 339 -102.95 -15.12 -120.65
C ALA A 339 -103.16 -14.90 -122.16
N THR A 340 -102.11 -14.46 -122.87
CA THR A 340 -102.14 -14.29 -124.33
C THR A 340 -102.31 -15.63 -125.06
N VAL A 341 -101.60 -16.68 -124.64
CA VAL A 341 -101.73 -18.04 -125.20
C VAL A 341 -103.10 -18.66 -124.92
N GLN A 342 -103.73 -18.35 -123.78
CA GLN A 342 -105.10 -18.80 -123.48
C GLN A 342 -106.19 -18.06 -124.29
N SER A 343 -105.84 -16.97 -124.98
CA SER A 343 -106.77 -16.16 -125.80
C SER A 343 -106.73 -16.47 -127.31
N THR A 344 -105.93 -17.46 -127.73
CA THR A 344 -105.78 -17.95 -129.11
C THR A 344 -106.13 -19.42 -129.21
#